data_AF-A0A2J5I0K5-F1
#
_entry.id   AF-A0A2J5I0K5-F1
#
_cell.length_a   1.000
_cell.length_b   1.000
_cell.length_c   1.000
_cell.angle_alpha   90.00
_cell.angle_beta   90.00
_cell.angle_gamma   90.00
#
_symmetry.space_group_name_H-M   'P 1'
#
loop_
_entity.id
_entity.type
_entity.pdbx_description
1 polymer ?
#
loop_
_entity_poly.entity_id
_entity_poly.type
_entity_poly.pdbx_seq_one_letter_code
_entity_poly.pdbx_strand_id
1 'polypeptide(L)'
;MKSIISLPQEVVALLLQNCDSFSQLRSLILTCKWIHVAWEVNKPAILWHVGRAQIPGWSDAIIAIRATEIAKDALLRGELPPDPFPVSKLSGETCRPSLEELKQVQSLQKVAKYLESEMLASDEDLFISMPDDQCDVGPIELARFAWHVWREEFCRAIYRHLTAGAILCRAYLAPIVSDARPADFLAAFISNIESGEDLADVTTSWFSDSDRRYLSTAPVYQVPDGGQSENAFQPLEDVFVEESRKRAMLDPPMRPPPPGRKGDETPPPSLFSTFGQHAPIQNPQSLEASHAETLFHQILQFIFLTEQSPRQFIWDPRERQEENKEAPEDGPSIFAIFFGSFDPLQITVRDQTHVTATEALPGLEGKTLKESNYLGFQYMDNLLRLMWATGGMNGRQLLDSRFSFAEHMLRKFFGLRFADTIHESTIVSQCAWDAFANYGGVFTNRGLPFWYHGADLFQSSDDPIPTP
;
A
#
# COMPACT_ATOMS: atom_id res chain seq x y z
N MET A 1 28.10 -21.23 -38.80
CA MET A 1 27.33 -20.37 -37.87
C MET A 1 27.83 -18.95 -37.98
N LYS A 2 26.96 -17.95 -38.19
CA LYS A 2 27.36 -16.53 -38.11
C LYS A 2 27.56 -16.17 -36.65
N SER A 3 28.67 -15.51 -36.32
CA SER A 3 28.98 -15.11 -34.94
C SER A 3 28.03 -14.00 -34.48
N ILE A 4 27.67 -13.99 -33.20
CA ILE A 4 26.79 -12.97 -32.58
C ILE A 4 27.29 -11.54 -32.81
N ILE A 5 28.62 -11.38 -32.97
CA ILE A 5 29.28 -10.10 -33.25
C ILE A 5 28.97 -9.54 -34.66
N SER A 6 28.38 -10.36 -35.53
CA SER A 6 27.95 -9.95 -36.88
C SER A 6 26.48 -9.57 -36.97
N LEU A 7 25.74 -9.64 -35.85
CA LEU A 7 24.33 -9.28 -35.80
C LEU A 7 24.16 -7.76 -35.66
N PRO A 8 23.10 -7.18 -36.25
CA PRO A 8 22.71 -5.80 -36.00
C PRO A 8 22.47 -5.52 -34.51
N GLN A 9 22.69 -4.27 -34.10
CA GLN A 9 22.60 -3.86 -32.70
C GLN A 9 21.19 -4.12 -32.11
N GLU A 10 20.15 -3.96 -32.93
CA GLU A 10 18.75 -4.19 -32.56
C GLU A 10 18.51 -5.67 -32.22
N VAL A 11 19.12 -6.59 -32.97
CA VAL A 11 19.03 -8.03 -32.72
C VAL A 11 19.76 -8.39 -31.42
N VAL A 12 20.93 -7.78 -31.18
CA VAL A 12 21.65 -7.96 -29.90
C VAL A 12 20.84 -7.40 -28.72
N ALA A 13 20.18 -6.26 -28.88
CA ALA A 13 19.30 -5.70 -27.85
C ALA A 13 18.11 -6.62 -27.54
N LEU A 14 17.48 -7.21 -28.57
CA LEU A 14 16.43 -8.22 -28.39
C LEU A 14 16.94 -9.47 -27.66
N LEU A 15 18.14 -9.96 -27.99
CA LEU A 15 18.75 -11.08 -27.26
C LEU A 15 18.97 -10.75 -25.78
N LEU A 16 19.42 -9.52 -25.49
CA LEU A 16 19.60 -9.05 -24.11
C LEU A 16 18.26 -8.90 -23.36
N GLN A 17 17.19 -8.45 -24.04
CA GLN A 17 15.84 -8.35 -23.48
C GLN A 17 15.21 -9.69 -23.13
N ASN A 18 15.60 -10.77 -23.82
CA ASN A 18 15.11 -12.13 -23.59
C ASN A 18 15.99 -12.92 -22.62
N CYS A 19 16.83 -12.24 -21.81
CA CYS A 19 17.51 -12.89 -20.70
C CYS A 19 16.51 -13.17 -19.58
N ASP A 20 16.54 -14.39 -19.02
CA ASP A 20 15.65 -14.84 -17.95
C ASP A 20 16.01 -14.22 -16.59
N SER A 21 17.23 -13.67 -16.46
CA SER A 21 17.68 -13.03 -15.23
C SER A 21 18.74 -11.95 -15.45
N PHE A 22 18.88 -11.05 -14.48
CA PHE A 22 19.97 -10.08 -14.41
C PHE A 22 21.36 -10.74 -14.36
N SER A 23 21.48 -11.95 -13.81
CA SER A 23 22.75 -12.70 -13.79
C SER A 23 23.15 -13.15 -15.20
N GLN A 24 22.20 -13.69 -15.96
CA GLN A 24 22.40 -14.05 -17.36
C GLN A 24 22.70 -12.82 -18.21
N LEU A 25 21.93 -11.74 -18.02
CA LEU A 25 22.14 -10.47 -18.69
C LEU A 25 23.56 -9.94 -18.44
N ARG A 26 23.97 -9.87 -17.16
CA ARG A 26 25.33 -9.45 -16.78
C ARG A 26 26.39 -10.32 -17.44
N SER A 27 26.22 -11.64 -17.40
CA SER A 27 27.17 -12.58 -18.01
C SER A 27 27.30 -12.33 -19.51
N LEU A 28 26.20 -12.09 -20.21
CA LEU A 28 26.17 -11.85 -21.64
C LEU A 28 26.82 -10.51 -22.01
N ILE A 29 26.53 -9.45 -21.27
CA ILE A 29 27.13 -8.11 -21.47
C ILE A 29 28.66 -8.14 -21.33
N LEU A 30 29.18 -8.98 -20.43
CA LEU A 30 30.61 -9.07 -20.16
C LEU A 30 31.38 -9.93 -21.18
N THR A 31 30.71 -10.58 -22.13
CA THR A 31 31.38 -11.48 -23.08
C THR A 31 32.23 -10.76 -24.13
N CYS A 32 31.77 -9.62 -24.66
CA CYS A 32 32.51 -8.86 -25.66
C CYS A 32 32.11 -7.38 -25.73
N LYS A 33 33.01 -6.55 -26.28
CA LYS A 33 32.82 -5.10 -26.41
C LYS A 33 31.58 -4.73 -27.24
N TRP A 34 31.26 -5.50 -28.28
CA TRP A 34 30.08 -5.22 -29.14
C TRP A 34 28.77 -5.35 -28.37
N ILE A 35 28.60 -6.43 -27.60
CA ILE A 35 27.40 -6.63 -26.77
C ILE A 35 27.34 -5.56 -25.68
N HIS A 36 28.48 -5.22 -25.06
CA HIS A 36 28.51 -4.16 -24.06
C HIS A 36 28.07 -2.80 -24.61
N VAL A 37 28.49 -2.44 -25.84
CA VAL A 37 28.02 -1.21 -26.51
C VAL A 37 26.53 -1.28 -26.81
N ALA A 38 26.03 -2.41 -27.30
CA ALA A 38 24.60 -2.61 -27.56
C ALA A 38 23.76 -2.46 -26.27
N TRP A 39 24.29 -2.96 -25.14
CA TRP A 39 23.72 -2.77 -23.82
C TRP A 39 23.69 -1.30 -23.41
N GLU A 40 24.82 -0.58 -23.45
CA GLU A 40 24.87 0.81 -22.95
C GLU A 40 23.88 1.73 -23.67
N VAL A 41 23.67 1.51 -24.97
CA VAL A 41 22.71 2.28 -25.78
C VAL A 41 21.26 1.91 -25.47
N ASN A 42 20.97 0.64 -25.14
CA ASN A 42 19.61 0.12 -24.99
C ASN A 42 19.23 -0.23 -23.53
N LYS A 43 20.08 0.12 -22.55
CA LYS A 43 19.92 -0.30 -21.15
C LYS A 43 18.52 -0.06 -20.58
N PRO A 44 17.83 1.07 -20.79
CA PRO A 44 16.54 1.29 -20.12
C PRO A 44 15.45 0.33 -20.63
N ALA A 45 15.47 0.02 -21.93
CA ALA A 45 14.54 -0.94 -22.52
C ALA A 45 14.86 -2.38 -22.07
N ILE A 46 16.15 -2.74 -22.04
CA ILE A 46 16.58 -4.07 -21.58
C ILE A 46 16.21 -4.28 -20.11
N LEU A 47 16.49 -3.29 -19.24
CA LEU A 47 16.13 -3.32 -17.83
C LEU A 47 14.63 -3.47 -17.62
N TRP A 48 13.83 -2.75 -18.40
CA TRP A 48 12.37 -2.86 -18.34
C TRP A 48 11.89 -4.30 -18.61
N HIS A 49 12.41 -4.93 -19.67
CA HIS A 49 11.99 -6.29 -20.05
C HIS A 49 12.46 -7.34 -19.03
N VAL A 50 13.74 -7.34 -18.68
CA VAL A 50 14.30 -8.33 -17.73
C VAL A 50 13.73 -8.12 -16.32
N GLY A 51 13.52 -6.86 -15.91
CA GLY A 51 12.90 -6.52 -14.64
C GLY A 51 11.47 -7.05 -14.51
N ARG A 52 10.63 -6.87 -15.54
CA ARG A 52 9.27 -7.42 -15.58
C ARG A 52 9.24 -8.95 -15.49
N ALA A 53 10.24 -9.63 -16.03
CA ALA A 53 10.30 -11.09 -16.00
C ALA A 53 10.79 -11.63 -14.63
N GLN A 54 11.69 -10.92 -13.95
CA GLN A 54 12.37 -11.44 -12.77
C GLN A 54 11.83 -10.90 -11.43
N ILE A 55 11.31 -9.68 -11.39
CA ILE A 55 10.95 -9.00 -10.15
C ILE A 55 9.42 -8.98 -10.00
N PRO A 56 8.87 -9.65 -8.96
CA PRO A 56 7.45 -9.56 -8.64
C PRO A 56 7.04 -8.11 -8.44
N GLY A 57 5.98 -7.68 -9.10
CA GLY A 57 5.50 -6.31 -8.95
C GLY A 57 6.40 -5.23 -9.55
N TRP A 58 7.23 -5.54 -10.54
CA TRP A 58 8.18 -4.58 -11.13
C TRP A 58 7.58 -3.20 -11.46
N SER A 59 6.41 -3.13 -12.10
CA SER A 59 5.76 -1.87 -12.42
C SER A 59 5.39 -1.06 -11.16
N ASP A 60 4.74 -1.71 -10.20
CA ASP A 60 4.37 -1.10 -8.91
C ASP A 60 5.62 -0.65 -8.12
N ALA A 61 6.72 -1.43 -8.16
CA ALA A 61 7.98 -1.09 -7.49
C ALA A 61 8.63 0.18 -8.07
N ILE A 62 8.65 0.32 -9.40
CA ILE A 62 9.19 1.51 -10.06
C ILE A 62 8.33 2.74 -9.73
N ILE A 63 7.01 2.59 -9.74
CA ILE A 63 6.08 3.66 -9.34
C ILE A 63 6.35 4.10 -7.90
N ALA A 64 6.47 3.13 -6.97
CA ALA A 64 6.74 3.40 -5.56
C ALA A 64 8.04 4.17 -5.35
N ILE A 65 9.13 3.75 -6.01
CA ILE A 65 10.44 4.41 -5.92
C ILE A 65 10.36 5.85 -6.42
N ARG A 66 9.75 6.07 -7.58
CA ARG A 66 9.66 7.41 -8.17
C ARG A 66 8.77 8.34 -7.36
N ALA A 67 7.62 7.83 -6.89
CA ALA A 67 6.73 8.60 -6.04
C ALA A 67 7.46 8.99 -4.74
N THR A 68 8.18 8.05 -4.15
CA THR A 68 8.93 8.26 -2.91
C THR A 68 10.08 9.24 -3.11
N GLU A 69 10.83 9.17 -4.21
CA GLU A 69 11.92 10.13 -4.48
C GLU A 69 11.38 11.55 -4.66
N ILE A 70 10.23 11.72 -5.34
CA ILE A 70 9.58 13.03 -5.48
C ILE A 70 9.16 13.59 -4.12
N ALA A 71 8.56 12.76 -3.27
CA ALA A 71 8.17 13.17 -1.93
C ALA A 71 9.38 13.49 -1.05
N LYS A 72 10.39 12.62 -1.04
CA LYS A 72 11.67 12.79 -0.35
C LYS A 72 12.35 14.10 -0.74
N ASP A 73 12.46 14.39 -2.04
CA ASP A 73 13.12 15.61 -2.52
C ASP A 73 12.42 16.88 -2.00
N ALA A 74 11.08 16.89 -1.95
CA ALA A 74 10.32 18.00 -1.38
C ALA A 74 10.52 18.11 0.14
N LEU A 75 10.39 16.98 0.84
CA LEU A 75 10.53 16.91 2.29
C LEU A 75 11.94 17.32 2.78
N LEU A 76 13.00 16.92 2.06
CA LEU A 76 14.37 17.35 2.35
C LEU A 76 14.59 18.86 2.14
N ARG A 77 13.74 19.54 1.36
CA ARG A 77 13.71 21.00 1.24
C ARG A 77 12.82 21.68 2.29
N GLY A 78 12.16 20.92 3.16
CA GLY A 78 11.18 21.43 4.12
C GLY A 78 9.83 21.80 3.47
N GLU A 79 9.55 21.28 2.28
CA GLU A 79 8.34 21.54 1.50
C GLU A 79 7.43 20.29 1.49
N LEU A 80 6.12 20.48 1.36
CA LEU A 80 5.21 19.38 1.05
C LEU A 80 5.39 18.90 -0.41
N PRO A 81 5.17 17.61 -0.72
CA PRO A 81 5.22 17.08 -2.09
C PRO A 81 4.39 17.90 -3.09
N PRO A 82 4.64 17.87 -4.40
CA PRO A 82 3.94 18.74 -5.37
C PRO A 82 2.40 18.57 -5.39
N ASP A 83 1.68 19.65 -5.73
CA ASP A 83 0.23 19.66 -5.94
C ASP A 83 -0.11 20.33 -7.28
N PRO A 84 -0.69 19.62 -8.27
CA PRO A 84 -1.00 18.18 -8.24
C PRO A 84 0.26 17.29 -8.29
N PHE A 85 0.15 16.07 -7.78
CA PHE A 85 1.25 15.09 -7.82
C PHE A 85 1.51 14.61 -9.27
N PRO A 86 2.76 14.57 -9.76
CA PRO A 86 3.08 14.33 -11.18
C PRO A 86 3.05 12.83 -11.57
N VAL A 87 1.88 12.21 -11.52
CA VAL A 87 1.68 10.76 -11.73
C VAL A 87 2.11 10.25 -13.12
N SER A 88 2.02 11.09 -14.15
CA SER A 88 2.31 10.72 -15.55
C SER A 88 3.76 10.26 -15.78
N LYS A 89 4.68 10.59 -14.87
CA LYS A 89 6.11 10.25 -14.96
C LYS A 89 6.49 9.03 -14.10
N LEU A 90 5.55 8.47 -13.35
CA LEU A 90 5.82 7.36 -12.44
C LEU A 90 5.97 6.04 -13.20
N SER A 91 5.15 5.80 -14.23
CA SER A 91 5.16 4.52 -14.94
C SER A 91 6.49 4.26 -15.68
N GLY A 92 7.00 3.03 -15.54
CA GLY A 92 8.16 2.56 -16.29
C GLY A 92 7.89 2.35 -17.79
N GLU A 93 6.63 2.41 -18.21
CA GLU A 93 6.22 2.40 -19.61
C GLU A 93 6.49 3.74 -20.30
N THR A 94 6.12 4.82 -19.64
CA THR A 94 6.34 6.19 -20.10
C THR A 94 7.80 6.63 -19.93
N CYS A 95 8.39 6.31 -18.77
CA CYS A 95 9.77 6.67 -18.46
C CYS A 95 10.54 5.39 -18.15
N ARG A 96 11.41 4.93 -19.06
CA ARG A 96 12.15 3.68 -18.87
C ARG A 96 13.11 3.75 -17.66
N PRO A 97 13.29 2.64 -16.92
CA PRO A 97 14.07 2.62 -15.69
C PRO A 97 15.58 2.71 -15.96
N SER A 98 16.29 3.31 -15.02
CA SER A 98 17.73 3.43 -14.93
C SER A 98 18.33 2.29 -14.09
N LEU A 99 19.66 2.17 -14.13
CA LEU A 99 20.37 1.20 -13.29
C LEU A 99 20.28 1.54 -11.80
N GLU A 100 20.14 2.82 -11.45
CA GLU A 100 20.01 3.24 -10.05
C GLU A 100 18.64 2.86 -9.50
N GLU A 101 17.58 3.09 -10.28
CA GLU A 101 16.23 2.61 -9.94
C GLU A 101 16.20 1.09 -9.79
N LEU A 102 16.95 0.32 -10.61
CA LEU A 102 17.05 -1.13 -10.41
C LEU A 102 17.63 -1.49 -9.03
N LYS A 103 18.68 -0.80 -8.57
CA LYS A 103 19.25 -1.06 -7.23
C LYS A 103 18.24 -0.74 -6.13
N GLN A 104 17.53 0.36 -6.28
CA GLN A 104 16.47 0.75 -5.35
C GLN A 104 15.34 -0.29 -5.33
N VAL A 105 14.92 -0.82 -6.50
CA VAL A 105 13.93 -1.92 -6.56
C VAL A 105 14.45 -3.17 -5.85
N GLN A 106 15.72 -3.52 -6.02
CA GLN A 106 16.31 -4.68 -5.34
C GLN A 106 16.33 -4.50 -3.81
N SER A 107 16.63 -3.30 -3.32
CA SER A 107 16.53 -2.98 -1.89
C SER A 107 15.08 -3.05 -1.42
N LEU A 108 14.14 -2.48 -2.18
CA LEU A 108 12.72 -2.50 -1.87
C LEU A 108 12.15 -3.92 -1.82
N GLN A 109 12.58 -4.80 -2.73
CA GLN A 109 12.19 -6.20 -2.73
C GLN A 109 12.65 -6.92 -1.45
N LYS A 110 13.83 -6.59 -0.93
CA LYS A 110 14.29 -7.16 0.34
C LYS A 110 13.45 -6.66 1.51
N VAL A 111 13.06 -5.38 1.52
CA VAL A 111 12.13 -4.84 2.53
C VAL A 111 10.79 -5.57 2.47
N ALA A 112 10.22 -5.76 1.28
CA ALA A 112 8.96 -6.49 1.13
C ALA A 112 9.07 -7.94 1.63
N LYS A 113 10.19 -8.63 1.39
CA LYS A 113 10.44 -9.99 1.91
C LYS A 113 10.62 -10.04 3.42
N TYR A 114 11.25 -9.02 3.99
CA TYR A 114 11.37 -8.89 5.44
C TYR A 114 9.98 -8.71 6.06
N LEU A 115 9.18 -7.77 5.54
CA LEU A 115 7.80 -7.56 5.98
C LEU A 115 6.93 -8.82 5.83
N GLU A 116 7.08 -9.55 4.73
CA GLU A 116 6.42 -10.86 4.55
C GLU A 116 6.77 -11.80 5.72
N SER A 117 8.06 -11.91 6.05
CA SER A 117 8.54 -12.83 7.07
C SER A 117 8.05 -12.43 8.47
N GLU A 118 8.14 -11.14 8.81
CA GLU A 118 7.69 -10.61 10.11
C GLU A 118 6.18 -10.72 10.28
N MET A 119 5.40 -10.37 9.25
CA MET A 119 3.95 -10.51 9.31
C MET A 119 3.56 -11.97 9.54
N LEU A 120 4.13 -12.91 8.76
CA LEU A 120 3.86 -14.34 8.92
C LEU A 120 4.34 -14.92 10.27
N ALA A 121 5.33 -14.29 10.91
CA ALA A 121 5.86 -14.73 12.21
C ALA A 121 5.11 -14.13 13.41
N SER A 122 4.41 -13.00 13.24
CA SER A 122 3.81 -12.25 14.34
C SER A 122 2.70 -12.99 15.09
N ASP A 123 2.01 -13.94 14.44
CA ASP A 123 1.11 -14.91 15.05
C ASP A 123 0.67 -15.96 14.00
N GLU A 124 1.05 -17.23 14.18
CA GLU A 124 0.77 -18.33 13.23
C GLU A 124 -0.74 -18.61 13.06
N ASP A 125 -1.57 -18.24 14.05
CA ASP A 125 -3.03 -18.45 14.03
C ASP A 125 -3.81 -17.21 13.54
N LEU A 126 -3.12 -16.11 13.23
CA LEU A 126 -3.75 -14.82 12.94
C LEU A 126 -4.25 -14.69 11.51
N PHE A 127 -3.71 -15.47 10.57
CA PHE A 127 -4.18 -15.46 9.19
C PHE A 127 -5.00 -16.70 8.85
N ILE A 128 -6.28 -16.48 8.54
CA ILE A 128 -7.16 -17.53 8.03
C ILE A 128 -7.05 -17.65 6.51
N SER A 129 -7.26 -18.87 6.01
CA SER A 129 -7.26 -19.19 4.57
C SER A 129 -5.91 -18.94 3.89
N MET A 130 -4.83 -19.25 4.61
CA MET A 130 -3.49 -19.28 4.03
C MET A 130 -3.37 -20.38 2.96
N PRO A 131 -2.39 -20.29 2.05
CA PRO A 131 -2.21 -21.31 1.02
C PRO A 131 -2.04 -22.74 1.57
N ASP A 132 -1.51 -22.89 2.79
CA ASP A 132 -1.28 -24.17 3.45
C ASP A 132 -2.52 -24.77 4.13
N ASP A 133 -3.52 -23.96 4.53
CA ASP A 133 -4.79 -24.41 5.14
C ASP A 133 -5.61 -25.33 4.22
N GLN A 134 -5.19 -25.46 2.97
CA GLN A 134 -5.84 -26.23 1.92
C GLN A 134 -5.07 -27.51 1.57
N CYS A 135 -3.94 -27.78 2.23
CA CYS A 135 -3.08 -28.95 1.99
C CYS A 135 -3.71 -30.28 2.43
N ASP A 136 -4.75 -30.27 3.25
CA ASP A 136 -5.42 -31.50 3.69
C ASP A 136 -6.16 -32.23 2.54
N VAL A 137 -6.35 -31.60 1.37
CA VAL A 137 -7.18 -32.14 0.27
C VAL A 137 -6.57 -31.96 -1.14
N GLY A 138 -5.41 -31.31 -1.31
CA GLY A 138 -4.87 -30.93 -2.63
C GLY A 138 -3.44 -31.43 -2.97
N PRO A 139 -3.04 -31.48 -4.26
CA PRO A 139 -1.66 -31.74 -4.65
C PRO A 139 -0.71 -30.64 -4.15
N ILE A 140 0.47 -31.01 -3.64
CA ILE A 140 1.54 -30.09 -3.18
C ILE A 140 1.86 -28.97 -4.20
N GLU A 141 1.72 -29.26 -5.49
CA GLU A 141 1.95 -28.29 -6.56
C GLU A 141 0.96 -27.12 -6.54
N LEU A 142 -0.28 -27.35 -6.11
CA LEU A 142 -1.30 -26.32 -6.01
C LEU A 142 -0.99 -25.32 -4.90
N ALA A 143 -0.57 -25.82 -3.73
CA ALA A 143 -0.13 -24.99 -2.61
C ALA A 143 1.11 -24.17 -2.99
N ARG A 144 2.08 -24.76 -3.69
CA ARG A 144 3.25 -24.01 -4.21
C ARG A 144 2.87 -22.89 -5.16
N PHE A 145 1.93 -23.15 -6.07
CA PHE A 145 1.43 -22.12 -6.98
C PHE A 145 0.67 -21.02 -6.24
N ALA A 146 -0.20 -21.38 -5.29
CA ALA A 146 -0.93 -20.43 -4.46
C ALA A 146 0.00 -19.55 -3.63
N TRP A 147 1.06 -20.12 -3.04
CA TRP A 147 2.11 -19.36 -2.36
C TRP A 147 2.86 -18.41 -3.30
N HIS A 148 3.12 -18.82 -4.53
CA HIS A 148 3.76 -17.95 -5.50
C HIS A 148 2.91 -16.71 -5.82
N VAL A 149 1.61 -16.92 -6.07
CA VAL A 149 0.64 -15.84 -6.29
C VAL A 149 0.53 -14.95 -5.06
N TRP A 150 0.38 -15.55 -3.87
CA TRP A 150 0.26 -14.82 -2.60
C TRP A 150 1.46 -13.88 -2.38
N ARG A 151 2.69 -14.39 -2.54
CA ARG A 151 3.93 -13.62 -2.33
C ARG A 151 4.08 -12.49 -3.33
N GLU A 152 3.74 -12.75 -4.58
CA GLU A 152 3.77 -11.74 -5.62
C GLU A 152 2.77 -10.61 -5.34
N GLU A 153 1.53 -10.95 -5.02
CA GLU A 153 0.49 -9.97 -4.71
C GLU A 153 0.75 -9.21 -3.41
N PHE A 154 1.32 -9.87 -2.39
CA PHE A 154 1.78 -9.22 -1.18
C PHE A 154 2.86 -8.17 -1.49
N CYS A 155 3.91 -8.52 -2.25
CA CYS A 155 4.95 -7.58 -2.66
C CYS A 155 4.36 -6.37 -3.40
N ARG A 156 3.45 -6.63 -4.34
CA ARG A 156 2.77 -5.58 -5.12
C ARG A 156 1.95 -4.65 -4.22
N ALA A 157 1.23 -5.21 -3.25
CA ALA A 157 0.44 -4.44 -2.30
C ALA A 157 1.33 -3.55 -1.41
N ILE A 158 2.49 -4.04 -0.95
CA ILE A 158 3.47 -3.23 -0.21
C ILE A 158 3.94 -2.03 -1.05
N TYR A 159 4.27 -2.24 -2.33
CA TYR A 159 4.70 -1.15 -3.20
C TYR A 159 3.61 -0.10 -3.40
N ARG A 160 2.34 -0.51 -3.55
CA ARG A 160 1.20 0.42 -3.63
C ARG A 160 0.98 1.16 -2.32
N HIS A 161 1.15 0.50 -1.19
CA HIS A 161 1.03 1.12 0.11
C HIS A 161 2.09 2.22 0.31
N LEU A 162 3.33 1.99 -0.11
CA LEU A 162 4.38 3.02 -0.14
C LEU A 162 4.10 4.13 -1.15
N THR A 163 3.58 3.78 -2.33
CA THR A 163 3.13 4.76 -3.34
C THR A 163 2.06 5.68 -2.77
N ALA A 164 1.07 5.13 -2.07
CA ALA A 164 0.01 5.88 -1.42
C ALA A 164 0.56 6.81 -0.34
N GLY A 165 1.51 6.33 0.47
CA GLY A 165 2.20 7.16 1.46
C GLY A 165 2.87 8.37 0.82
N ALA A 166 3.63 8.17 -0.26
CA ALA A 166 4.31 9.25 -0.97
C ALA A 166 3.34 10.24 -1.66
N ILE A 167 2.31 9.74 -2.34
CA ILE A 167 1.36 10.55 -3.10
C ILE A 167 0.44 11.35 -2.16
N LEU A 168 -0.11 10.71 -1.14
CA LEU A 168 -1.10 11.33 -0.25
C LEU A 168 -0.49 12.09 0.93
N CYS A 169 0.84 12.06 1.10
CA CYS A 169 1.56 12.79 2.14
C CYS A 169 1.13 14.26 2.24
N ARG A 170 1.06 15.00 1.12
CA ARG A 170 0.56 16.38 1.14
C ARG A 170 -0.89 16.45 1.63
N ALA A 171 -1.77 15.61 1.12
CA ALA A 171 -3.20 15.72 1.38
C ALA A 171 -3.51 15.61 2.89
N TYR A 172 -2.77 14.75 3.61
CA TYR A 172 -2.89 14.58 5.06
C TYR A 172 -2.12 15.64 5.86
N LEU A 173 -0.94 16.07 5.42
CA LEU A 173 -0.11 17.01 6.17
C LEU A 173 -0.46 18.49 5.93
N ALA A 174 -1.00 18.86 4.77
CA ALA A 174 -1.31 20.25 4.43
C ALA A 174 -2.26 20.93 5.42
N PRO A 175 -3.34 20.30 5.91
CA PRO A 175 -4.20 20.90 6.92
C PRO A 175 -3.46 21.25 8.22
N ILE A 176 -2.42 20.50 8.56
CA ILE A 176 -1.64 20.73 9.79
C ILE A 176 -0.80 22.01 9.67
N VAL A 177 -0.33 22.33 8.46
CA VAL A 177 0.70 23.38 8.24
C VAL A 177 0.24 24.52 7.36
N SER A 178 -1.05 24.56 7.04
CA SER A 178 -1.65 25.63 6.26
C SER A 178 -1.65 26.94 7.03
N ASP A 179 -1.35 28.04 6.35
CA ASP A 179 -1.53 29.40 6.88
C ASP A 179 -3.01 29.72 7.16
N ALA A 180 -3.94 28.94 6.59
CA ALA A 180 -5.38 29.09 6.81
C ALA A 180 -5.87 28.45 8.12
N ARG A 181 -5.00 27.75 8.88
CA ARG A 181 -5.37 27.10 10.15
C ARG A 181 -5.68 28.15 11.23
N PRO A 182 -6.60 27.86 12.16
CA PRO A 182 -6.81 28.70 13.34
C PRO A 182 -5.50 28.94 14.11
N ALA A 183 -5.33 30.13 14.71
CA ALA A 183 -4.11 30.46 15.46
C ALA A 183 -3.91 29.57 16.71
N ASP A 184 -5.00 29.04 17.24
CA ASP A 184 -5.07 28.11 18.38
C ASP A 184 -5.19 26.64 17.94
N PHE A 185 -4.97 26.35 16.66
CA PHE A 185 -5.13 25.00 16.12
C PHE A 185 -4.26 23.98 16.88
N LEU A 186 -4.88 22.91 17.40
CA LEU A 186 -4.29 21.86 18.23
C LEU A 186 -3.70 22.34 19.58
N ALA A 187 -3.97 23.56 20.03
CA ALA A 187 -3.42 24.07 21.29
C ALA A 187 -3.83 23.22 22.51
N ALA A 188 -5.11 22.80 22.56
CA ALA A 188 -5.62 21.92 23.63
C ALA A 188 -4.97 20.54 23.59
N PHE A 189 -4.84 19.96 22.39
CA PHE A 189 -4.20 18.68 22.16
C PHE A 189 -2.73 18.68 22.63
N ILE A 190 -1.96 19.71 22.23
CA ILE A 190 -0.57 19.87 22.63
C ILE A 190 -0.47 20.03 24.15
N SER A 191 -1.35 20.82 24.77
CA SER A 191 -1.36 21.02 26.23
C SER A 191 -1.59 19.70 26.99
N ASN A 192 -2.44 18.81 26.50
CA ASN A 192 -2.72 17.51 27.13
C ASN A 192 -1.56 16.52 26.96
N ILE A 193 -0.87 16.55 25.81
CA ILE A 193 0.36 15.78 25.64
C ILE A 193 1.45 16.28 26.60
N GLU A 194 1.60 17.60 26.74
CA GLU A 194 2.61 18.20 27.62
C GLU A 194 2.33 17.96 29.11
N SER A 195 1.07 17.75 29.51
CA SER A 195 0.71 17.36 30.88
C SER A 195 1.00 15.89 31.21
N GLY A 196 1.44 15.10 30.22
CA GLY A 196 1.81 13.70 30.40
C GLY A 196 0.64 12.72 30.37
N GLU A 197 -0.50 13.13 29.81
CA GLU A 197 -1.60 12.19 29.52
C GLU A 197 -1.17 11.21 28.42
N ASP A 198 -1.58 9.95 28.55
CA ASP A 198 -1.24 8.91 27.56
C ASP A 198 -2.02 9.16 26.26
N LEU A 199 -1.36 9.00 25.12
CA LEU A 199 -2.02 9.02 23.80
C LEU A 199 -3.08 7.92 23.67
N ALA A 200 -3.02 6.88 24.51
CA ALA A 200 -4.04 5.84 24.60
C ALA A 200 -5.37 6.34 25.20
N ASP A 201 -5.35 7.41 26.01
CA ASP A 201 -6.52 7.97 26.71
C ASP A 201 -7.12 9.20 25.99
N VAL A 202 -6.63 9.51 24.78
CA VAL A 202 -7.09 10.68 24.03
C VAL A 202 -8.58 10.53 23.72
N THR A 203 -9.34 11.56 24.08
CA THR A 203 -10.75 11.67 23.71
C THR A 203 -10.94 12.83 22.74
N THR A 204 -12.09 12.85 22.05
CA THR A 204 -12.47 13.99 21.19
C THR A 204 -12.50 15.33 21.94
N SER A 205 -12.54 15.32 23.28
CA SER A 205 -12.47 16.52 24.13
C SER A 205 -11.10 17.23 24.11
N TRP A 206 -10.05 16.57 23.62
CA TRP A 206 -8.72 17.15 23.45
C TRP A 206 -8.64 18.10 22.25
N PHE A 207 -9.69 18.14 21.42
CA PHE A 207 -9.80 19.03 20.27
C PHE A 207 -10.90 20.04 20.53
N SER A 208 -10.60 21.31 20.24
CA SER A 208 -11.58 22.38 20.33
C SER A 208 -12.64 22.27 19.23
N ASP A 209 -13.78 22.93 19.43
CA ASP A 209 -14.78 23.05 18.35
C ASP A 209 -14.24 23.82 17.14
N SER A 210 -13.21 24.66 17.33
CA SER A 210 -12.48 25.34 16.25
C SER A 210 -11.70 24.33 15.42
N ASP A 211 -10.96 23.43 16.07
CA ASP A 211 -10.20 22.35 15.43
C ASP A 211 -11.12 21.44 14.61
N ARG A 212 -12.24 21.01 15.20
CA ARG A 212 -13.25 20.17 14.53
C ARG A 212 -13.79 20.81 13.26
N ARG A 213 -14.20 22.08 13.35
CA ARG A 213 -14.74 22.83 12.19
C ARG A 213 -13.68 23.06 11.12
N TYR A 214 -12.43 23.25 11.50
CA TYR A 214 -11.35 23.42 10.54
C TYR A 214 -10.99 22.10 9.85
N LEU A 215 -10.83 21.02 10.60
CA LEU A 215 -10.57 19.68 10.06
C LEU A 215 -11.70 19.20 9.15
N SER A 216 -12.95 19.53 9.48
CA SER A 216 -14.09 19.24 8.61
C SER A 216 -14.13 20.05 7.33
N THR A 217 -13.18 20.96 7.07
CA THR A 217 -12.98 21.60 5.74
C THR A 217 -11.97 20.87 4.86
N ALA A 218 -11.15 20.00 5.46
CA ALA A 218 -10.11 19.27 4.76
C ALA A 218 -10.67 17.94 4.20
N PRO A 219 -10.59 17.69 2.89
CA PRO A 219 -11.29 16.56 2.27
C PRO A 219 -10.87 15.18 2.79
N VAL A 220 -9.62 15.02 3.21
CA VAL A 220 -9.11 13.75 3.77
C VAL A 220 -9.62 13.46 5.18
N TYR A 221 -10.13 14.49 5.88
CA TYR A 221 -10.68 14.39 7.24
C TYR A 221 -12.21 14.42 7.30
N GLN A 222 -12.87 14.45 6.14
CA GLN A 222 -14.32 14.36 6.00
C GLN A 222 -14.75 12.93 5.65
N VAL A 223 -15.96 12.56 6.06
CA VAL A 223 -16.65 11.39 5.49
C VAL A 223 -16.85 11.65 3.99
N PRO A 224 -16.52 10.71 3.09
CA PRO A 224 -16.61 10.92 1.64
C PRO A 224 -18.06 11.14 1.16
N ASP A 225 -18.56 12.37 1.26
CA ASP A 225 -19.78 12.81 0.58
C ASP A 225 -19.44 13.26 -0.85
N GLY A 226 -18.97 12.30 -1.65
CA GLY A 226 -18.97 12.24 -3.11
C GLY A 226 -18.21 13.27 -3.95
N GLY A 227 -17.94 14.49 -3.45
CA GLY A 227 -17.46 15.60 -4.31
C GLY A 227 -16.21 16.35 -3.84
N GLN A 228 -16.00 16.52 -2.53
CA GLN A 228 -14.87 17.32 -2.03
C GLN A 228 -13.55 16.54 -1.98
N SER A 229 -13.61 15.21 -1.77
CA SER A 229 -12.44 14.32 -1.70
C SER A 229 -11.82 13.96 -3.05
N GLU A 230 -12.54 14.20 -4.16
CA GLU A 230 -12.11 13.77 -5.50
C GLU A 230 -10.73 14.34 -5.87
N ASN A 231 -10.51 15.64 -5.68
CA ASN A 231 -9.24 16.27 -6.06
C ASN A 231 -8.06 15.80 -5.22
N ALA A 232 -8.29 15.49 -3.93
CA ALA A 232 -7.23 15.05 -3.02
C ALA A 232 -6.75 13.63 -3.34
N PHE A 233 -7.66 12.76 -3.78
CA PHE A 233 -7.37 11.36 -4.07
C PHE A 233 -7.10 11.07 -5.54
N GLN A 234 -7.44 11.99 -6.47
CA GLN A 234 -7.28 11.78 -7.91
C GLN A 234 -5.91 11.25 -8.32
N PRO A 235 -4.77 11.76 -7.81
CA PRO A 235 -3.47 11.23 -8.24
C PRO A 235 -3.26 9.76 -7.89
N LEU A 236 -3.70 9.30 -6.71
CA LEU A 236 -3.58 7.90 -6.34
C LEU A 236 -4.63 7.03 -7.05
N GLU A 237 -5.83 7.57 -7.24
CA GLU A 237 -6.89 6.94 -8.05
C GLU A 237 -6.38 6.64 -9.47
N ASP A 238 -5.77 7.62 -10.15
CA ASP A 238 -5.24 7.46 -11.50
C ASP A 238 -4.24 6.29 -11.57
N VAL A 239 -3.36 6.16 -10.57
CA VAL A 239 -2.39 5.07 -10.47
C VAL A 239 -3.09 3.72 -10.30
N PHE A 240 -4.06 3.62 -9.38
CA PHE A 240 -4.79 2.38 -9.14
C PHE A 240 -5.55 1.94 -10.40
N VAL A 241 -6.30 2.86 -11.04
CA VAL A 241 -7.11 2.60 -12.23
C VAL A 241 -6.25 2.22 -13.44
N GLU A 242 -5.13 2.90 -13.65
CA GLU A 242 -4.22 2.62 -14.76
C GLU A 242 -3.55 1.25 -14.59
N GLU A 243 -3.01 0.95 -13.41
CA GLU A 243 -2.29 -0.30 -13.17
C GLU A 243 -3.26 -1.51 -13.05
N SER A 244 -4.48 -1.34 -12.53
CA SER A 244 -5.52 -2.37 -12.58
C SER A 244 -5.94 -2.71 -14.00
N ARG A 245 -6.05 -1.71 -14.88
CA ARG A 245 -6.38 -1.93 -16.30
C ARG A 245 -5.28 -2.71 -17.01
N LYS A 246 -4.01 -2.32 -16.81
CA LYS A 246 -2.86 -3.02 -17.41
C LYS A 246 -2.81 -4.49 -16.99
N ARG A 247 -3.05 -4.76 -15.71
CA ARG A 247 -3.07 -6.14 -15.20
C ARG A 247 -4.22 -6.95 -15.76
N ALA A 248 -5.42 -6.39 -15.83
CA ALA A 248 -6.57 -7.08 -16.40
C ALA A 248 -6.35 -7.50 -17.87
N MET A 249 -5.46 -6.80 -18.60
CA MET A 249 -5.07 -7.14 -19.99
C MET A 249 -3.94 -8.17 -20.08
N LEU A 250 -3.02 -8.18 -19.11
CA LEU A 250 -1.76 -8.94 -19.17
C LEU A 250 -1.83 -10.27 -18.42
N ASP A 251 -2.64 -10.34 -17.36
CA ASP A 251 -2.80 -11.52 -16.52
C ASP A 251 -4.26 -12.01 -16.65
N PRO A 252 -4.55 -13.17 -17.27
CA PRO A 252 -5.74 -13.90 -16.84
C PRO A 252 -5.56 -14.10 -15.33
N PRO A 253 -6.58 -13.81 -14.48
CA PRO A 253 -6.40 -13.86 -13.04
C PRO A 253 -5.82 -15.21 -12.70
N MET A 254 -4.56 -15.24 -12.23
CA MET A 254 -3.85 -16.46 -11.84
C MET A 254 -4.51 -16.97 -10.58
N ARG A 255 -5.71 -17.55 -10.74
CA ARG A 255 -6.46 -18.16 -9.67
C ARG A 255 -5.87 -19.55 -9.50
N PRO A 256 -5.38 -19.91 -8.32
CA PRO A 256 -5.02 -21.29 -8.07
C PRO A 256 -6.32 -22.11 -8.25
N PRO A 257 -6.32 -23.18 -9.06
CA PRO A 257 -7.53 -23.93 -9.38
C PRO A 257 -8.26 -24.39 -8.10
N PRO A 258 -9.60 -24.56 -8.14
CA PRO A 258 -10.39 -25.01 -7.00
C PRO A 258 -9.73 -26.21 -6.29
N PRO A 259 -9.67 -26.24 -4.95
CA PRO A 259 -9.39 -27.48 -4.24
C PRO A 259 -10.55 -28.45 -4.49
N GLY A 260 -10.41 -29.30 -5.51
CA GLY A 260 -11.45 -30.26 -5.85
C GLY A 260 -11.42 -31.47 -4.92
N ARG A 261 -12.44 -31.63 -4.06
CA ARG A 261 -12.98 -32.97 -3.83
C ARG A 261 -13.56 -33.45 -5.16
N LYS A 262 -13.29 -34.69 -5.58
CA LYS A 262 -13.95 -35.31 -6.74
C LYS A 262 -15.48 -35.12 -6.61
N GLY A 263 -16.07 -34.18 -7.35
CA GLY A 263 -17.52 -33.97 -7.39
C GLY A 263 -18.01 -32.52 -7.45
N ASP A 264 -17.26 -31.53 -6.95
CA ASP A 264 -17.67 -30.11 -7.02
C ASP A 264 -16.93 -29.39 -8.16
N GLU A 265 -17.65 -29.14 -9.26
CA GLU A 265 -17.11 -28.48 -10.47
C GLU A 265 -17.14 -26.94 -10.39
N THR A 266 -17.68 -26.36 -9.32
CA THR A 266 -17.77 -24.90 -9.16
C THR A 266 -16.47 -24.32 -8.59
N PRO A 267 -15.80 -23.38 -9.30
CA PRO A 267 -14.62 -22.70 -8.75
C PRO A 267 -14.99 -21.92 -7.48
N PRO A 268 -14.05 -21.76 -6.52
CA PRO A 268 -14.29 -20.93 -5.35
C PRO A 268 -14.70 -19.52 -5.77
N PRO A 269 -15.59 -18.86 -5.02
CA PRO A 269 -15.95 -17.47 -5.29
C PRO A 269 -14.68 -16.60 -5.30
N SER A 270 -14.65 -15.57 -6.15
CA SER A 270 -13.63 -14.51 -6.06
C SER A 270 -13.95 -13.56 -4.90
N LEU A 271 -12.97 -12.77 -4.46
CA LEU A 271 -13.20 -11.72 -3.48
C LEU A 271 -14.30 -10.75 -3.91
N PHE A 272 -14.32 -10.41 -5.20
CA PHE A 272 -15.37 -9.58 -5.81
C PHE A 272 -16.75 -10.19 -5.65
N SER A 273 -16.89 -11.51 -5.82
CA SER A 273 -18.16 -12.18 -5.59
C SER A 273 -18.48 -12.34 -4.11
N THR A 274 -17.50 -12.56 -3.22
CA THR A 274 -17.73 -12.77 -1.79
C THR A 274 -18.13 -11.47 -1.10
N PHE A 275 -17.34 -10.40 -1.28
CA PHE A 275 -17.59 -9.12 -0.62
C PHE A 275 -18.56 -8.21 -1.40
N GLY A 276 -18.92 -8.58 -2.63
CA GLY A 276 -19.93 -7.90 -3.45
C GLY A 276 -21.29 -8.59 -3.47
N GLN A 277 -21.50 -9.66 -2.70
CA GLN A 277 -22.72 -10.49 -2.77
C GLN A 277 -23.95 -9.82 -2.15
N HIS A 278 -23.74 -8.95 -1.16
CA HIS A 278 -24.81 -8.46 -0.29
C HIS A 278 -25.27 -7.03 -0.61
N ALA A 279 -24.49 -6.28 -1.39
CA ALA A 279 -24.88 -5.01 -1.97
C ALA A 279 -24.68 -5.06 -3.50
N PRO A 280 -25.68 -4.67 -4.32
CA PRO A 280 -25.55 -4.74 -5.76
C PRO A 280 -24.44 -3.79 -6.23
N ILE A 281 -23.33 -4.36 -6.73
CA ILE A 281 -22.26 -3.57 -7.35
C ILE A 281 -22.82 -2.87 -8.58
N GLN A 282 -22.83 -1.55 -8.55
CA GLN A 282 -23.44 -0.74 -9.61
C GLN A 282 -22.48 -0.46 -10.78
N ASN A 283 -21.16 -0.64 -10.57
CA ASN A 283 -20.09 -0.26 -11.50
C ASN A 283 -20.36 1.07 -12.23
N PRO A 284 -20.51 2.21 -11.50
CA PRO A 284 -20.98 3.47 -12.07
C PRO A 284 -20.09 4.00 -13.20
N GLN A 285 -18.79 3.70 -13.13
CA GLN A 285 -17.80 4.11 -14.13
C GLN A 285 -17.75 3.17 -15.36
N SER A 286 -18.64 2.19 -15.43
CA SER A 286 -18.75 1.25 -16.56
C SER A 286 -17.42 0.57 -16.91
N LEU A 287 -16.65 0.17 -15.89
CA LEU A 287 -15.40 -0.55 -16.09
C LEU A 287 -15.67 -1.92 -16.73
N GLU A 288 -14.76 -2.39 -17.59
CA GLU A 288 -14.78 -3.77 -18.06
C GLU A 288 -14.71 -4.76 -16.88
N ALA A 289 -15.38 -5.91 -16.97
CA ALA A 289 -15.54 -6.82 -15.84
C ALA A 289 -14.21 -7.29 -15.22
N SER A 290 -13.21 -7.64 -16.04
CA SER A 290 -11.87 -8.05 -15.58
C SER A 290 -11.11 -6.90 -14.91
N HIS A 291 -11.30 -5.68 -15.42
CA HIS A 291 -10.74 -4.47 -14.84
C HIS A 291 -11.38 -4.14 -13.49
N ALA A 292 -12.71 -4.19 -13.41
CA ALA A 292 -13.47 -3.98 -12.17
C ALA A 292 -13.05 -4.98 -11.08
N GLU A 293 -12.94 -6.26 -11.42
CA GLU A 293 -12.52 -7.30 -10.47
C GLU A 293 -11.09 -7.06 -9.97
N THR A 294 -10.17 -6.74 -10.89
CA THR A 294 -8.77 -6.47 -10.54
C THR A 294 -8.65 -5.24 -9.66
N LEU A 295 -9.36 -4.16 -9.97
CA LEU A 295 -9.35 -2.94 -9.17
C LEU A 295 -9.91 -3.19 -7.77
N PHE A 296 -11.03 -3.92 -7.66
CA PHE A 296 -11.62 -4.27 -6.37
C PHE A 296 -10.66 -5.10 -5.51
N HIS A 297 -9.99 -6.09 -6.12
CA HIS A 297 -8.98 -6.91 -5.44
C HIS A 297 -7.84 -6.05 -4.90
N GLN A 298 -7.33 -5.10 -5.69
CA GLN A 298 -6.27 -4.18 -5.24
C GLN A 298 -6.72 -3.27 -4.09
N ILE A 299 -7.98 -2.82 -4.09
CA ILE A 299 -8.54 -2.04 -2.99
C ILE A 299 -8.58 -2.88 -1.71
N LEU A 300 -9.00 -4.14 -1.77
CA LEU A 300 -8.99 -5.03 -0.60
C LEU A 300 -7.58 -5.27 -0.07
N GLN A 301 -6.60 -5.54 -0.94
CA GLN A 301 -5.20 -5.66 -0.52
C GLN A 301 -4.70 -4.38 0.17
N PHE A 302 -5.12 -3.21 -0.33
CA PHE A 302 -4.77 -1.92 0.26
C PHE A 302 -5.42 -1.71 1.64
N ILE A 303 -6.70 -2.05 1.81
CA ILE A 303 -7.38 -2.02 3.11
C ILE A 303 -6.67 -2.96 4.09
N PHE A 304 -6.40 -4.20 3.67
CA PHE A 304 -5.73 -5.19 4.50
C PHE A 304 -4.37 -4.69 5.00
N LEU A 305 -3.50 -4.20 4.10
CA LEU A 305 -2.21 -3.65 4.52
C LEU A 305 -2.35 -2.39 5.38
N THR A 306 -3.34 -1.54 5.10
CA THR A 306 -3.57 -0.35 5.93
C THR A 306 -3.93 -0.72 7.36
N GLU A 307 -4.70 -1.79 7.56
CA GLU A 307 -5.00 -2.31 8.89
C GLU A 307 -3.75 -2.90 9.57
N GLN A 308 -3.02 -3.77 8.86
CA GLN A 308 -1.83 -4.44 9.37
C GLN A 308 -0.66 -3.47 9.66
N SER A 309 -0.70 -2.24 9.15
CA SER A 309 0.25 -1.17 9.48
C SER A 309 1.73 -1.59 9.33
N PRO A 310 2.23 -1.91 8.12
CA PRO A 310 3.49 -2.63 7.89
C PRO A 310 4.72 -1.94 8.49
N ARG A 311 4.64 -0.62 8.69
CA ARG A 311 5.65 0.16 9.41
C ARG A 311 6.01 -0.45 10.77
N GLN A 312 5.03 -0.93 11.53
CA GLN A 312 5.22 -1.40 12.91
C GLN A 312 6.21 -2.57 13.00
N PHE A 313 6.28 -3.41 11.96
CA PHE A 313 7.24 -4.52 11.88
C PHE A 313 8.68 -4.08 11.59
N ILE A 314 8.90 -2.84 11.14
CA ILE A 314 10.24 -2.30 10.85
C ILE A 314 10.66 -1.30 11.92
N TRP A 315 9.69 -0.56 12.47
CA TRP A 315 9.95 0.58 13.31
C TRP A 315 8.79 0.83 14.29
N ASP A 316 9.01 0.50 15.56
CA ASP A 316 8.17 0.97 16.68
C ASP A 316 8.90 2.08 17.47
N PRO A 317 8.39 3.33 17.44
CA PRO A 317 8.91 4.41 18.28
C PRO A 317 8.87 4.12 19.79
N ARG A 318 8.03 3.18 20.25
CA ARG A 318 7.84 2.85 21.68
C ARG A 318 8.95 1.96 22.25
N GLU A 319 9.55 1.11 21.42
CA GLU A 319 10.61 0.17 21.83
C GLU A 319 12.00 0.83 21.97
N ARG A 320 12.15 2.06 21.47
CA ARG A 320 13.40 2.86 21.52
C ARG A 320 13.89 3.22 22.93
N GLN A 321 13.18 2.91 24.02
CA GLN A 321 13.69 3.17 25.37
C GLN A 321 14.90 2.29 25.75
N GLU A 322 15.18 1.19 25.04
CA GLU A 322 16.24 0.25 25.45
C GLU A 322 17.43 0.10 24.48
N GLU A 323 17.32 0.46 23.20
CA GLU A 323 18.40 0.24 22.22
C GLU A 323 19.15 1.51 21.81
N ASN A 324 19.93 2.05 22.74
CA ASN A 324 21.06 2.91 22.40
C ASN A 324 22.33 2.04 22.35
N LYS A 325 22.74 1.58 21.15
CA LYS A 325 24.13 1.28 20.73
C LYS A 325 24.15 0.39 19.48
N GLU A 326 23.97 0.97 18.30
CA GLU A 326 24.79 0.59 17.15
C GLU A 326 24.71 1.72 16.13
N ALA A 327 25.87 2.20 15.67
CA ALA A 327 25.89 3.22 14.63
C ALA A 327 25.27 2.63 13.35
N PRO A 328 24.53 3.42 12.55
CA PRO A 328 24.04 2.94 11.26
C PRO A 328 25.25 2.55 10.41
N GLU A 329 25.40 1.25 10.16
CA GLU A 329 26.47 0.72 9.31
C GLU A 329 26.18 0.99 7.83
N ASP A 330 27.24 1.13 7.02
CA ASP A 330 27.23 1.35 5.57
C ASP A 330 26.54 0.19 4.81
N GLY A 331 25.20 0.19 4.80
CA GLY A 331 24.36 -0.71 4.01
C GLY A 331 23.58 0.04 2.93
N PRO A 332 23.11 -0.66 1.87
CA PRO A 332 22.19 -0.05 0.93
C PRO A 332 20.92 0.34 1.68
N SER A 333 20.56 1.62 1.57
CA SER A 333 19.41 2.17 2.27
C SER A 333 18.39 2.72 1.29
N ILE A 334 17.12 2.64 1.68
CA ILE A 334 15.97 3.10 0.91
C ILE A 334 15.15 4.05 1.75
N PHE A 335 14.73 5.15 1.13
CA PHE A 335 13.78 6.06 1.73
C PHE A 335 12.37 5.49 1.53
N ALA A 336 11.55 5.48 2.57
CA ALA A 336 10.19 4.96 2.52
C ALA A 336 9.23 5.89 3.27
N ILE A 337 8.00 6.02 2.74
CA ILE A 337 6.90 6.70 3.41
C ILE A 337 5.74 5.71 3.42
N PHE A 338 5.42 5.16 4.59
CA PHE A 338 4.27 4.27 4.73
C PHE A 338 2.97 5.10 4.78
N PHE A 339 1.94 4.59 4.12
CA PHE A 339 0.62 5.20 4.19
C PHE A 339 0.03 5.02 5.59
N GLY A 340 -0.70 6.03 6.07
CA GLY A 340 -1.22 6.07 7.44
C GLY A 340 -0.31 6.80 8.41
N SER A 341 1.00 6.51 8.40
CA SER A 341 1.95 7.25 9.23
C SER A 341 2.48 8.52 8.58
N PHE A 342 2.77 8.47 7.28
CA PHE A 342 3.46 9.52 6.52
C PHE A 342 4.84 9.93 7.08
N ASP A 343 5.38 9.12 8.00
CA ASP A 343 6.70 9.34 8.58
C ASP A 343 7.78 8.89 7.58
N PRO A 344 8.72 9.79 7.21
CA PRO A 344 9.80 9.48 6.30
C PRO A 344 10.87 8.66 7.02
N LEU A 345 11.08 7.43 6.58
CA LEU A 345 12.04 6.49 7.14
C LEU A 345 13.19 6.22 6.16
N GLN A 346 14.40 6.16 6.69
CA GLN A 346 15.57 5.62 6.02
C GLN A 346 15.76 4.18 6.48
N ILE A 347 15.39 3.23 5.61
CA ILE A 347 15.46 1.80 5.89
C ILE A 347 16.79 1.27 5.36
N THR A 348 17.64 0.74 6.22
CA THR A 348 18.89 0.08 5.86
C THR A 348 18.68 -1.43 5.83
N VAL A 349 19.00 -2.05 4.71
CA VAL A 349 18.79 -3.48 4.50
C VAL A 349 20.14 -4.20 4.44
N ARG A 350 20.46 -4.98 5.48
CA ARG A 350 21.66 -5.84 5.47
C ARG A 350 21.38 -7.11 4.69
N ASP A 351 20.34 -7.84 5.07
CA ASP A 351 19.88 -9.08 4.42
C ASP A 351 18.34 -9.20 4.51
N GLN A 352 17.79 -10.40 4.25
CA GLN A 352 16.34 -10.63 4.29
C GLN A 352 15.79 -10.77 5.72
N THR A 353 16.66 -10.83 6.72
CA THR A 353 16.33 -11.08 8.13
C THR A 353 16.72 -9.91 9.05
N HIS A 354 17.52 -8.97 8.56
CA HIS A 354 18.01 -7.82 9.30
C HIS A 354 17.75 -6.54 8.51
N VAL A 355 16.67 -5.86 8.90
CA VAL A 355 16.29 -4.54 8.42
C VAL A 355 16.29 -3.61 9.63
N THR A 356 16.92 -2.45 9.48
CA THR A 356 16.82 -1.38 10.47
C THR A 356 16.24 -0.15 9.79
N ALA A 357 15.48 0.64 10.52
CA ALA A 357 15.04 1.96 10.04
C ALA A 357 15.64 3.05 10.93
N THR A 358 15.68 4.26 10.41
CA THR A 358 15.86 5.49 11.17
C THR A 358 14.95 6.56 10.59
N GLU A 359 14.64 7.58 11.37
CA GLU A 359 13.94 8.75 10.86
C GLU A 359 14.83 9.48 9.84
N ALA A 360 14.27 9.82 8.69
CA ALA A 360 15.05 10.36 7.57
C ALA A 360 15.19 11.89 7.58
N LEU A 361 14.42 12.61 8.41
CA LEU A 361 14.48 14.07 8.51
C LEU A 361 15.04 14.51 9.88
N PRO A 362 16.01 15.44 9.91
CA PRO A 362 16.60 15.93 11.15
C PRO A 362 15.65 16.90 11.87
N GLY A 363 14.95 16.41 12.90
CA GLY A 363 14.08 17.25 13.75
C GLY A 363 13.05 16.52 14.60
N LEU A 364 13.07 15.19 14.64
CA LEU A 364 11.87 14.38 14.91
C LEU A 364 11.77 13.75 16.29
N GLU A 365 12.80 13.89 17.11
CA GLU A 365 12.75 13.52 18.52
C GLU A 365 11.85 14.45 19.37
N GLY A 366 11.18 15.43 18.73
CA GLY A 366 10.24 16.32 19.40
C GLY A 366 9.00 15.55 19.86
N LYS A 367 8.85 15.40 21.19
CA LYS A 367 7.61 14.92 21.82
C LYS A 367 6.39 15.83 21.56
N THR A 368 6.59 17.03 21.02
CA THR A 368 5.55 18.03 20.81
C THR A 368 5.56 18.61 19.40
N LEU A 369 4.36 18.86 18.86
CA LEU A 369 4.14 19.46 17.55
C LEU A 369 4.47 20.97 17.60
N LYS A 370 5.73 21.34 17.38
CA LYS A 370 6.12 22.74 17.15
C LYS A 370 6.12 23.05 15.66
N GLU A 371 5.94 24.33 15.31
CA GLU A 371 5.79 24.79 13.92
C GLU A 371 6.90 24.33 12.96
N SER A 372 8.08 23.97 13.47
CA SER A 372 9.22 23.47 12.68
C SER A 372 9.39 21.94 12.65
N ASN A 373 8.68 21.16 13.48
CA ASN A 373 9.01 19.75 13.76
C ASN A 373 7.88 18.76 13.39
N TYR A 374 6.93 19.17 12.56
CA TYR A 374 5.78 18.33 12.19
C TYR A 374 6.13 17.25 11.14
N LEU A 375 7.16 17.45 10.30
CA LEU A 375 7.55 16.54 9.22
C LEU A 375 8.26 15.30 9.75
N GLY A 376 7.52 14.48 10.48
CA GLY A 376 7.94 13.22 11.10
C GLY A 376 7.82 13.18 12.62
N PHE A 377 6.88 13.95 13.17
CA PHE A 377 6.46 13.80 14.56
C PHE A 377 6.22 12.31 14.83
N GLN A 378 6.99 11.70 15.74
CA GLN A 378 7.05 10.24 15.91
C GLN A 378 5.70 9.54 16.20
N TYR A 379 4.65 10.32 16.52
CA TYR A 379 3.29 9.85 16.72
C TYR A 379 2.30 10.34 15.64
N MET A 380 2.78 10.66 14.43
CA MET A 380 1.92 11.11 13.33
C MET A 380 0.79 10.13 13.05
N ASP A 381 1.05 8.82 13.04
CA ASP A 381 0.03 7.79 12.83
C ASP A 381 -1.13 7.91 13.85
N ASN A 382 -0.80 8.06 15.14
CA ASN A 382 -1.80 8.28 16.19
C ASN A 382 -2.49 9.64 16.03
N LEU A 383 -1.73 10.71 15.76
CA LEU A 383 -2.27 12.05 15.57
C LEU A 383 -3.28 12.10 14.42
N LEU A 384 -2.97 11.50 13.27
CA LEU A 384 -3.84 11.48 12.09
C LEU A 384 -5.11 10.70 12.36
N ARG A 385 -5.00 9.54 13.03
CA ARG A 385 -6.16 8.77 13.51
C ARG A 385 -7.06 9.59 14.43
N LEU A 386 -6.48 10.42 15.31
CA LEU A 386 -7.21 11.26 16.25
C LEU A 386 -7.84 12.50 15.60
N MET A 387 -7.11 13.15 14.68
CA MET A 387 -7.62 14.25 13.87
C MET A 387 -8.83 13.81 13.04
N TRP A 388 -8.81 12.58 12.53
CA TRP A 388 -9.96 11.99 11.86
C TRP A 388 -11.18 11.81 12.76
N ALA A 389 -11.00 11.13 13.89
CA ALA A 389 -12.08 10.90 14.87
C ALA A 389 -12.74 12.21 15.32
N THR A 390 -11.99 13.32 15.22
CA THR A 390 -12.41 14.68 15.54
C THR A 390 -13.11 15.39 14.37
N GLY A 391 -12.63 15.21 13.14
CA GLY A 391 -13.20 15.81 11.92
C GLY A 391 -14.50 15.15 11.45
N GLY A 392 -14.71 13.87 11.79
CA GLY A 392 -15.95 13.13 11.51
C GLY A 392 -17.14 13.67 12.29
N MET A 393 -18.26 13.94 11.61
CA MET A 393 -19.48 14.41 12.27
C MET A 393 -20.06 13.32 13.19
N ASN A 394 -20.16 13.65 14.48
CA ASN A 394 -21.02 13.02 15.50
C ASN A 394 -20.80 11.53 15.80
N GLY A 395 -19.88 11.24 16.73
CA GLY A 395 -20.04 10.16 17.73
C GLY A 395 -20.15 8.71 17.23
N ARG A 396 -19.94 8.44 15.94
CA ARG A 396 -19.91 7.09 15.38
C ARG A 396 -18.52 6.46 15.52
N GLN A 397 -18.49 5.14 15.67
CA GLN A 397 -17.35 4.31 15.28
C GLN A 397 -17.23 4.33 13.75
N LEU A 398 -16.81 5.46 13.18
CA LEU A 398 -16.44 5.55 11.76
C LEU A 398 -15.07 4.88 11.57
N LEU A 399 -14.88 4.20 10.43
CA LEU A 399 -13.56 3.71 10.06
C LEU A 399 -12.56 4.85 10.03
N ASP A 400 -11.34 4.55 10.45
CA ASP A 400 -10.17 5.43 10.44
C ASP A 400 -9.97 6.16 9.09
N SER A 401 -9.51 7.42 9.10
CA SER A 401 -9.16 8.21 7.91
C SER A 401 -8.22 7.53 6.93
N ARG A 402 -7.44 6.57 7.42
CA ARG A 402 -6.57 5.74 6.58
C ARG A 402 -7.40 4.97 5.54
N PHE A 403 -8.67 4.70 5.81
CA PHE A 403 -9.58 4.05 4.86
C PHE A 403 -10.36 5.01 3.95
N SER A 404 -10.24 6.34 4.12
CA SER A 404 -10.98 7.32 3.30
C SER A 404 -10.69 7.20 1.81
N PHE A 405 -9.44 6.90 1.43
CA PHE A 405 -9.09 6.62 0.03
C PHE A 405 -9.80 5.36 -0.49
N ALA A 406 -9.79 4.28 0.29
CA ALA A 406 -10.45 3.03 -0.10
C ALA A 406 -11.96 3.22 -0.22
N GLU A 407 -12.59 3.92 0.73
CA GLU A 407 -14.01 4.24 0.67
C GLU A 407 -14.36 5.14 -0.54
N HIS A 408 -13.52 6.13 -0.86
CA HIS A 408 -13.65 6.94 -2.07
C HIS A 408 -13.66 6.06 -3.33
N MET A 409 -12.71 5.13 -3.45
CA MET A 409 -12.65 4.20 -4.59
C MET A 409 -13.87 3.27 -4.64
N LEU A 410 -14.30 2.74 -3.50
CA LEU A 410 -15.48 1.87 -3.39
C LEU A 410 -16.76 2.58 -3.82
N ARG A 411 -16.97 3.82 -3.38
CA ARG A 411 -18.13 4.63 -3.74
C ARG A 411 -18.11 4.94 -5.22
N LYS A 412 -17.00 5.50 -5.72
CA LYS A 412 -16.88 5.98 -7.10
C LYS A 412 -17.00 4.87 -8.14
N PHE A 413 -16.34 3.73 -7.91
CA PHE A 413 -16.23 2.66 -8.90
C PHE A 413 -17.19 1.49 -8.68
N PHE A 414 -17.73 1.31 -7.46
CA PHE A 414 -18.56 0.15 -7.15
C PHE A 414 -19.93 0.49 -6.54
N GLY A 415 -20.18 1.75 -6.17
CA GLY A 415 -21.40 2.13 -5.45
C GLY A 415 -21.47 1.53 -4.04
N LEU A 416 -20.30 1.29 -3.44
CA LEU A 416 -20.17 0.64 -2.13
C LEU A 416 -19.58 1.60 -1.10
N ARG A 417 -19.95 1.40 0.16
CA ARG A 417 -19.27 1.99 1.33
C ARG A 417 -19.05 0.91 2.37
N PHE A 418 -18.18 1.16 3.36
CA PHE A 418 -18.11 0.28 4.53
C PHE A 418 -19.47 0.20 5.22
N ALA A 419 -19.86 -0.99 5.67
CA ALA A 419 -21.13 -1.14 6.36
C ALA A 419 -21.11 -0.45 7.73
N ASP A 420 -22.26 0.06 8.17
CA ASP A 420 -22.36 0.68 9.50
C ASP A 420 -22.21 -0.39 10.62
N THR A 421 -22.38 -1.67 10.29
CA THR A 421 -22.35 -2.82 11.20
C THR A 421 -21.06 -3.64 11.13
N ILE A 422 -19.98 -3.15 10.50
CA ILE A 422 -18.76 -3.96 10.27
C ILE A 422 -18.09 -4.49 11.55
N HIS A 423 -18.27 -3.77 12.67
CA HIS A 423 -17.72 -4.14 13.98
C HIS A 423 -18.75 -4.84 14.89
N GLU A 424 -19.99 -5.03 14.42
CA GLU A 424 -21.00 -5.74 15.19
C GLU A 424 -20.72 -7.23 15.15
N SER A 425 -20.42 -7.82 16.31
CA SER A 425 -20.27 -9.26 16.44
C SER A 425 -21.65 -9.93 16.41
N THR A 426 -21.72 -11.11 15.77
CA THR A 426 -22.93 -11.94 15.83
C THR A 426 -22.74 -13.01 16.90
N ILE A 427 -23.84 -13.62 17.35
CA ILE A 427 -23.81 -14.73 18.34
C ILE A 427 -22.96 -15.92 17.86
N VAL A 428 -22.66 -16.01 16.56
CA VAL A 428 -22.09 -17.19 15.90
C VAL A 428 -20.69 -16.93 15.31
N SER A 429 -20.20 -15.68 15.24
CA SER A 429 -18.93 -15.34 14.55
C SER A 429 -18.26 -14.05 15.08
N GLN A 430 -16.96 -13.92 14.80
CA GLN A 430 -16.23 -12.64 14.88
C GLN A 430 -16.90 -11.58 13.98
N CYS A 431 -16.67 -10.29 14.23
CA CYS A 431 -17.27 -9.25 13.38
C CYS A 431 -16.70 -9.29 11.95
N ALA A 432 -17.37 -8.62 11.01
CA ALA A 432 -16.99 -8.59 9.59
C ALA A 432 -15.56 -8.09 9.39
N TRP A 433 -15.19 -7.06 10.15
CA TRP A 433 -13.88 -6.46 10.13
C TRP A 433 -12.79 -7.42 10.59
N ASP A 434 -12.95 -8.06 11.76
CA ASP A 434 -11.97 -9.00 12.31
C ASP A 434 -11.72 -10.18 11.36
N ALA A 435 -12.79 -10.70 10.75
CA ALA A 435 -12.69 -11.77 9.77
C ALA A 435 -11.89 -11.34 8.53
N PHE A 436 -12.06 -10.10 8.06
CA PHE A 436 -11.31 -9.56 6.93
C PHE A 436 -9.87 -9.20 7.28
N ALA A 437 -9.64 -8.55 8.43
CA ALA A 437 -8.33 -8.13 8.91
C ALA A 437 -7.37 -9.32 9.05
N ASN A 438 -7.92 -10.50 9.35
CA ASN A 438 -7.22 -11.76 9.48
C ASN A 438 -7.26 -12.61 8.19
N TYR A 439 -7.82 -12.13 7.08
CA TYR A 439 -7.99 -12.93 5.86
C TYR A 439 -6.74 -12.96 4.97
N GLY A 440 -5.81 -13.87 5.25
CA GLY A 440 -4.61 -14.09 4.43
C GLY A 440 -4.90 -14.45 2.96
N GLY A 441 -6.08 -15.02 2.69
CA GLY A 441 -6.55 -15.34 1.33
C GLY A 441 -6.71 -14.12 0.41
N VAL A 442 -6.70 -12.89 0.96
CA VAL A 442 -6.81 -11.63 0.19
C VAL A 442 -5.78 -11.53 -0.93
N PHE A 443 -4.57 -12.09 -0.77
CA PHE A 443 -3.53 -12.03 -1.81
C PHE A 443 -3.64 -13.10 -2.90
N THR A 444 -4.60 -14.04 -2.78
CA THR A 444 -4.82 -15.09 -3.80
C THR A 444 -6.08 -14.86 -4.65
N ASN A 445 -6.81 -13.77 -4.39
CA ASN A 445 -8.15 -13.50 -4.97
C ASN A 445 -9.14 -14.67 -4.78
N ARG A 446 -8.97 -15.45 -3.72
CA ARG A 446 -9.91 -16.47 -3.31
C ARG A 446 -10.87 -15.84 -2.31
N GLY A 447 -12.16 -16.15 -2.47
CA GLY A 447 -13.20 -15.77 -1.54
C GLY A 447 -13.27 -16.71 -0.35
N LEU A 448 -13.95 -16.27 0.70
CA LEU A 448 -14.21 -17.06 1.90
C LEU A 448 -15.10 -18.28 1.56
N PRO A 449 -14.69 -19.53 1.89
CA PRO A 449 -15.63 -20.64 1.92
C PRO A 449 -16.64 -20.45 3.05
N PHE A 450 -17.84 -21.03 2.87
CA PHE A 450 -19.10 -21.13 3.65
C PHE A 450 -19.22 -20.78 5.16
N TRP A 451 -18.17 -20.39 5.88
CA TRP A 451 -18.15 -20.13 7.33
C TRP A 451 -18.35 -18.65 7.68
N TYR A 452 -18.20 -17.75 6.70
CA TYR A 452 -18.54 -16.34 6.87
C TYR A 452 -20.06 -16.18 6.81
N HIS A 453 -20.65 -15.94 7.98
CA HIS A 453 -22.07 -15.66 8.19
C HIS A 453 -22.30 -14.29 8.89
N GLY A 454 -21.25 -13.48 8.99
CA GLY A 454 -21.28 -12.17 9.65
C GLY A 454 -21.95 -11.09 8.79
N ALA A 455 -22.23 -9.93 9.41
CA ALA A 455 -22.71 -8.75 8.71
C ALA A 455 -21.76 -8.34 7.57
N ASP A 456 -22.26 -7.57 6.60
CA ASP A 456 -21.50 -7.31 5.38
C ASP A 456 -20.32 -6.36 5.62
N LEU A 457 -19.16 -6.65 5.02
CA LEU A 457 -18.03 -5.72 5.02
C LEU A 457 -18.39 -4.38 4.32
N PHE A 458 -19.28 -4.46 3.32
CA PHE A 458 -19.73 -3.32 2.53
C PHE A 458 -21.25 -3.31 2.39
N GLN A 459 -21.81 -2.11 2.23
CA GLN A 459 -23.22 -1.88 1.91
C GLN A 459 -23.34 -0.88 0.76
N SER A 460 -24.56 -0.64 0.26
CA SER A 460 -24.77 0.32 -0.82
C SER A 460 -24.40 1.73 -0.37
N SER A 461 -23.75 2.50 -1.25
CA SER A 461 -23.53 3.93 -1.02
C SER A 461 -24.83 4.73 -0.99
N ASP A 462 -25.90 4.21 -1.61
CA ASP A 462 -27.22 4.84 -1.66
C ASP A 462 -28.06 4.58 -0.40
N ASP A 463 -27.65 3.63 0.45
CA ASP A 463 -28.37 3.30 1.67
C ASP A 463 -28.31 4.50 2.64
N PRO A 464 -29.46 4.93 3.20
CA PRO A 464 -29.53 6.12 4.03
C PRO A 464 -28.56 5.98 5.20
N ILE A 465 -27.68 6.95 5.34
CA ILE A 465 -26.80 7.07 6.49
C ILE A 465 -27.71 7.24 7.72
N PRO A 466 -27.75 6.27 8.68
CA PRO A 466 -28.77 6.27 9.75
C PRO A 466 -28.71 7.56 10.57
N THR A 467 -29.75 8.39 10.63
CA THR A 467 -29.70 9.59 11.48
C THR A 467 -29.60 9.20 12.96
N PRO A 468 -28.71 9.84 13.75
CA PRO A 468 -28.51 9.52 15.17
C PRO A 468 -29.74 9.74 16.04
#